data_AF-A0A2Z2P8K0-F1
#
_entry.id   AF-A0A2Z2P8K0-F1
#
_cell.length_a   1.000
_cell.length_b   1.000
_cell.length_c   1.000
_cell.angle_alpha   90.00
_cell.angle_beta   90.00
_cell.angle_gamma   90.00
#
_symmetry.space_group_name_H-M   'P 1'
#
loop_
_entity.id
_entity.type
_entity.pdbx_description
1 polymer ?
#
loop_
_entity_poly.entity_id
_entity_poly.type
_entity_poly.pdbx_seq_one_letter_code
_entity_poly.pdbx_strand_id
1 'polypeptide(L)'
;MSGKNIWTDWCGDQVFTSEPNGTFFNGTTRQFATGLICETGISAHGSSLTADDFHEVDEIFSSGNILKVVPVIGIEGCDIPAGAIARKARSLYRGWVHAEERA
;
A
#
# COMPACT_ATOMS: atom_id res chain seq x y z
N MET A 1 6.93 -12.25 15.43
CA MET A 1 6.96 -12.25 13.96
C MET A 1 6.16 -11.05 13.46
N SER A 2 6.83 -9.92 13.20
CA SER A 2 6.19 -8.68 12.73
C SER A 2 6.23 -8.66 11.20
N GLY A 3 5.27 -9.31 10.54
CA GLY A 3 5.09 -9.22 9.09
C GLY A 3 4.49 -7.87 8.73
N LYS A 4 5.35 -6.88 8.44
CA LYS A 4 4.96 -5.61 7.81
C LYS A 4 5.12 -5.77 6.30
N ASN A 5 4.05 -5.55 5.53
CA ASN A 5 4.09 -5.58 4.07
C ASN A 5 3.96 -4.14 3.57
N ILE A 6 5.10 -3.53 3.29
CA ILE A 6 5.21 -2.29 2.51
C ILE A 6 5.72 -2.80 1.14
N TRP A 7 5.49 -2.22 -0.02
CA TRP A 7 5.56 -0.81 -0.38
C TRP A 7 4.85 -0.58 -1.70
N THR A 8 4.39 0.64 -1.95
CA THR A 8 3.85 1.00 -3.25
C THR A 8 4.42 2.31 -3.77
N ASP A 9 4.96 2.26 -4.98
CA ASP A 9 5.38 3.40 -5.78
C ASP A 9 4.17 3.93 -6.57
N TRP A 10 4.13 5.25 -6.80
CA TRP A 10 3.13 5.94 -7.60
C TRP A 10 3.79 6.84 -8.64
N CYS A 11 3.40 6.61 -9.89
CA CYS A 11 3.54 7.55 -10.99
C CYS A 11 2.15 7.71 -11.64
N GLY A 12 1.48 8.84 -11.39
CA GLY A 12 0.23 9.24 -12.05
C GLY A 12 -1.04 8.49 -11.62
N ASP A 13 -1.23 7.24 -12.03
CA ASP A 13 -2.48 6.45 -11.84
C ASP A 13 -2.24 4.97 -11.48
N GLN A 14 -1.00 4.62 -11.11
CA GLN A 14 -0.56 3.24 -10.90
C GLN A 14 0.04 3.06 -9.51
N VAL A 15 -0.22 1.90 -8.91
CA VAL A 15 0.27 1.49 -7.59
C VAL A 15 1.17 0.28 -7.80
N PHE A 16 2.46 0.41 -7.58
CA PHE A 16 3.35 -0.75 -7.65
C PHE A 16 3.39 -1.47 -6.31
N THR A 17 3.80 -2.72 -6.27
CA THR A 17 4.07 -3.43 -5.03
C THR A 17 5.03 -4.58 -5.30
N SER A 18 5.88 -4.91 -4.33
CA SER A 18 6.81 -6.03 -4.48
C SER A 18 6.05 -7.30 -4.89
N GLU A 19 6.50 -7.93 -5.97
CA GLU A 19 5.90 -9.17 -6.48
C GLU A 19 6.19 -10.33 -5.51
N PRO A 20 5.16 -11.11 -5.09
CA PRO A 20 5.38 -12.27 -4.23
C PRO A 20 6.29 -13.31 -4.89
N ASN A 21 7.49 -13.48 -4.35
CA ASN A 21 8.53 -14.39 -4.86
C ASN A 21 8.84 -15.55 -3.90
N GLY A 22 8.07 -15.69 -2.82
CA GLY A 22 8.26 -16.72 -1.78
C GLY A 22 9.27 -16.36 -0.69
N THR A 23 9.92 -15.20 -0.74
CA THR A 23 10.86 -14.77 0.32
C THR A 23 10.20 -13.90 1.39
N PHE A 24 8.95 -13.48 1.16
CA PHE A 24 8.17 -12.68 2.10
C PHE A 24 6.70 -13.10 2.10
N PHE A 25 6.00 -12.70 3.15
CA PHE A 25 4.59 -13.03 3.33
C PHE A 25 3.72 -12.17 2.42
N ASN A 26 2.98 -12.79 1.49
CA ASN A 26 1.95 -12.11 0.71
C ASN A 26 0.69 -11.88 1.56
N GLY A 27 0.73 -10.84 2.39
CA GLY A 27 -0.24 -10.69 3.47
C GLY A 27 -1.64 -10.33 3.02
N THR A 28 -2.61 -10.82 3.78
CA THR A 28 -4.03 -10.65 3.51
C THR A 28 -4.45 -9.19 3.43
N THR A 29 -3.95 -8.32 4.32
CA THR A 29 -4.24 -6.88 4.28
C THR A 29 -3.71 -6.21 3.01
N ARG A 30 -2.56 -6.63 2.49
CA ARG A 30 -2.02 -6.16 1.21
C ARG A 30 -3.00 -6.51 0.09
N GLN A 31 -3.34 -7.80 -0.01
CA GLN A 31 -4.24 -8.31 -1.05
C GLN A 31 -5.60 -7.59 -1.05
N PHE A 32 -6.20 -7.43 0.12
CA PHE A 32 -7.47 -6.70 0.26
C PHE A 32 -7.36 -5.22 -0.10
N ALA A 33 -6.36 -4.51 0.43
CA ALA A 33 -6.19 -3.09 0.14
C ALA A 33 -5.94 -2.86 -1.35
N THR A 34 -5.12 -3.70 -1.98
CA THR A 34 -4.88 -3.66 -3.43
C THR A 34 -6.17 -3.91 -4.22
N GLY A 35 -6.97 -4.91 -3.86
CA GLY A 35 -8.25 -5.17 -4.52
C GLY A 35 -9.22 -3.99 -4.44
N LEU A 36 -9.38 -3.41 -3.24
CA LEU A 36 -10.24 -2.25 -3.02
C LEU A 36 -9.77 -1.02 -3.82
N ILE A 37 -8.47 -0.81 -3.95
CA ILE A 37 -7.93 0.28 -4.78
C ILE A 37 -8.24 0.04 -6.25
N CYS A 38 -8.06 -1.20 -6.74
CA CYS A 38 -8.37 -1.59 -8.11
C CYS A 38 -9.84 -1.38 -8.49
N GLU A 39 -10.77 -1.63 -7.57
CA GLU A 39 -12.21 -1.37 -7.77
C GLU A 39 -12.52 0.11 -8.04
N THR A 40 -11.62 1.02 -7.68
CA THR A 40 -11.77 2.46 -7.94
C THR A 40 -11.13 2.94 -9.25
N GLY A 41 -10.66 2.01 -10.08
CA GLY A 41 -10.04 2.29 -11.39
C GLY A 41 -8.53 2.56 -11.35
N ILE A 42 -7.89 2.48 -10.17
CA ILE A 42 -6.43 2.62 -10.04
C ILE A 42 -5.78 1.28 -10.32
N SER A 43 -4.81 1.22 -11.22
CA SER A 43 -4.14 -0.05 -11.54
C SER A 43 -3.09 -0.39 -10.49
N ALA A 44 -3.01 -1.67 -10.08
CA ALA A 44 -1.98 -2.14 -9.18
C ALA A 44 -1.12 -3.24 -9.81
N HIS A 45 0.21 -3.10 -9.71
CA HIS A 45 1.18 -3.95 -10.40
C HIS A 45 2.16 -4.60 -9.43
N GLY A 46 2.41 -5.89 -9.61
CA GLY A 46 3.55 -6.57 -8.99
C GLY A 46 4.82 -6.23 -9.77
N SER A 47 5.85 -5.70 -9.09
CA SER A 47 7.16 -5.42 -9.70
C SER A 47 8.30 -5.78 -8.76
N SER A 48 9.50 -5.90 -9.33
CA SER A 48 10.74 -5.90 -8.55
C SER A 48 11.11 -4.46 -8.22
N LEU A 49 11.10 -4.11 -6.92
CA LEU A 49 11.40 -2.76 -6.45
C LEU A 49 12.81 -2.72 -5.85
N THR A 50 13.57 -1.68 -6.17
CA THR A 50 14.88 -1.36 -5.60
C THR A 50 14.76 -0.33 -4.49
N ALA A 51 15.86 -0.07 -3.77
CA ALA A 51 15.88 0.99 -2.77
C ALA A 51 15.77 2.39 -3.42
N ASP A 52 16.39 2.55 -4.60
CA ASP A 52 16.41 3.82 -5.34
C ASP A 52 15.00 4.21 -5.83
N ASP A 53 14.17 3.23 -6.17
CA ASP A 53 12.78 3.47 -6.58
C ASP A 53 12.03 4.30 -5.53
N PHE A 54 12.28 4.10 -4.23
CA PHE A 54 11.61 4.83 -3.14
C PHE A 54 11.99 6.30 -3.02
N HIS A 55 13.06 6.74 -3.68
CA HIS A 55 13.47 8.14 -3.72
C HIS A 55 12.83 8.90 -4.88
N GLU A 56 12.27 8.20 -5.87
CA GLU A 56 11.66 8.79 -7.07
C GLU A 56 10.12 8.83 -7.02
N VAL A 57 9.51 8.29 -5.96
CA VAL A 57 8.05 8.18 -5.81
C VAL A 57 7.43 9.44 -5.22
N ASP A 58 6.17 9.72 -5.54
CA ASP A 58 5.46 10.81 -4.87
C ASP A 58 4.84 10.41 -3.52
N GLU A 59 4.45 9.14 -3.31
CA GLU A 59 3.91 8.69 -2.03
C GLU A 59 4.24 7.23 -1.71
N ILE A 60 4.34 6.91 -0.41
CA ILE A 60 4.54 5.55 0.09
C ILE A 60 3.49 5.24 1.15
N PHE A 61 2.96 4.01 1.15
CA PHE A 61 2.18 3.50 2.27
C PHE A 61 2.49 2.03 2.60
N SER A 62 2.30 1.70 3.87
CA SER A 62 2.38 0.35 4.42
C SER A 62 1.02 -0.27 4.55
N SER A 63 0.96 -1.59 4.30
CA SER A 63 -0.15 -2.44 4.73
C SER A 63 0.28 -3.44 5.81
N GLY A 64 -0.59 -3.73 6.77
CA GLY A 64 -0.30 -4.74 7.78
C GLY A 64 -1.45 -4.97 8.74
N ASN A 65 -1.44 -6.09 9.47
CA ASN A 65 -2.60 -6.44 10.29
C ASN A 65 -2.85 -5.46 11.45
N ILE A 66 -1.80 -4.91 12.06
CA ILE A 66 -1.94 -4.02 13.22
C ILE A 66 -2.42 -2.63 12.78
N LEU A 67 -1.69 -2.01 11.84
CA LEU A 67 -1.92 -0.62 11.45
C LEU A 67 -2.84 -0.46 10.23
N LYS A 68 -3.25 -1.58 9.61
CA LYS A 68 -4.07 -1.65 8.40
C LYS A 68 -3.39 -0.98 7.21
N VAL A 69 -3.69 0.29 6.95
CA VAL A 69 -3.07 1.08 5.88
C VAL A 69 -2.58 2.38 6.50
N VAL A 70 -1.26 2.63 6.42
CA VAL A 70 -0.63 3.84 6.97
C VAL A 70 0.33 4.48 5.97
N PRO A 71 0.28 5.81 5.77
CA PRO A 71 1.26 6.51 4.96
C PRO A 71 2.64 6.45 5.62
N VAL A 72 3.68 6.36 4.80
CA VAL A 72 5.08 6.54 5.21
C VAL A 72 5.45 7.97 4.85
N ILE A 73 5.81 8.76 5.86
CA ILE A 73 6.10 10.20 5.71
C ILE A 73 7.59 10.52 5.65
N GLY A 74 8.44 9.51 5.66
CA GLY A 74 9.87 9.68 5.45
C GLY A 74 10.64 8.37 5.43
N ILE A 75 11.72 8.37 4.65
CA ILE A 75 12.66 7.26 4.47
C ILE A 75 14.06 7.83 4.34
N GLU A 76 15.05 7.27 5.05
CA GLU A 76 16.46 7.65 4.90
C GLU A 76 16.79 9.16 5.02
N GLY A 77 15.98 9.92 5.77
CA GLY A 77 16.15 11.37 5.93
C GLY A 77 15.48 12.21 4.85
N CYS A 78 14.81 11.58 3.88
CA CYS A 78 13.92 12.22 2.92
C CYS A 78 12.51 12.31 3.51
N ASP A 79 11.91 13.49 3.48
CA ASP A 79 10.50 13.70 3.83
C ASP A 79 9.61 13.34 2.63
N ILE A 80 8.55 12.57 2.89
CA ILE A 80 7.60 12.09 1.87
C ILE A 80 6.20 12.60 2.24
N PRO A 81 5.44 13.19 1.30
CA PRO A 81 4.10 13.65 1.60
C PRO A 81 3.15 12.48 1.86
N ALA A 82 2.24 12.66 2.82
CA ALA A 82 1.12 11.74 3.00
C ALA A 82 0.11 11.93 1.85
N GLY A 83 0.27 11.12 0.80
CA GLY A 83 -0.45 11.31 -0.46
C GLY A 83 -1.93 10.95 -0.44
N ALA A 84 -2.57 11.14 -1.60
CA ALA A 84 -4.00 10.95 -1.77
C ALA A 84 -4.38 9.47 -1.86
N ILE A 85 -3.53 8.61 -2.45
CA ILE A 85 -3.78 7.18 -2.61
C ILE A 85 -3.69 6.48 -1.26
N ALA A 86 -2.70 6.79 -0.43
CA ALA A 86 -2.59 6.25 0.93
C ALA A 86 -3.84 6.55 1.76
N ARG A 87 -4.38 7.78 1.66
CA ARG A 87 -5.63 8.19 2.32
C ARG A 87 -6.85 7.47 1.75
N LYS A 88 -6.93 7.34 0.43
CA LYS A 88 -8.01 6.62 -0.27
C LYS A 88 -8.03 5.15 0.13
N ALA A 89 -6.90 4.47 0.04
CA ALA A 89 -6.71 3.08 0.46
C ALA A 89 -7.13 2.85 1.91
N ARG A 90 -6.70 3.73 2.82
CA ARG A 90 -7.12 3.69 4.22
C ARG A 90 -8.62 3.89 4.40
N SER A 91 -9.22 4.82 3.65
CA SER A 91 -10.67 5.07 3.70
C SER A 91 -11.47 3.89 3.17
N LEU A 92 -11.05 3.29 2.05
CA LEU A 92 -11.67 2.12 1.45
C LEU A 92 -11.61 0.92 2.39
N TYR A 93 -10.44 0.61 2.94
CA TYR A 93 -10.28 -0.48 3.89
C TYR A 93 -11.17 -0.30 5.12
N ARG A 94 -11.21 0.92 5.68
CA ARG A 94 -12.10 1.23 6.82
C ARG A 94 -13.58 1.08 6.43
N GLY A 95 -13.95 1.54 5.24
CA GLY A 95 -15.31 1.41 4.72
C GLY A 95 -15.75 -0.04 4.56
N TRP A 96 -14.87 -0.89 4.02
CA TRP A 96 -15.09 -2.33 3.88
C TRP A 96 -15.32 -3.00 5.25
N VAL A 97 -14.43 -2.78 6.22
CA VAL A 97 -14.59 -3.35 7.58
C VAL A 97 -15.93 -2.95 8.21
N HIS A 98 -16.31 -1.68 8.11
CA HIS A 98 -17.58 -1.19 8.68
C HIS A 98 -18.83 -1.58 7.89
N ALA A 99 -18.69 -2.04 6.65
CA ALA A 99 -19.80 -2.61 5.88
C ALA A 99 -20.06 -4.05 6.33
N GLU A 100 -19.00 -4.82 6.57
CA GLU A 100 -19.09 -6.22 7.02
C GLU A 100 -19.61 -6.33 8.46
N GLU A 101 -19.33 -5.35 9.32
CA GLU A 101 -19.93 -5.25 10.67
C GLU A 101 -21.45 -5.02 10.67
N ARG A 102 -22.05 -4.65 9.53
CA ARG A 102 -23.49 -4.37 9.39
C ARG A 102 -24.26 -5.45 8.64
N ALA A 103 -23.56 -6.44 8.08
CA ALA A 103 -24.14 -7.57 7.36
C ALA A 103 -24.40 -8.74 8.33
#